data_AF-A0A9X3X0U1-F1
#
_entry.id   AF-A0A9X3X0U1-F1
#
_cell.length_a   1.000
_cell.length_b   1.000
_cell.length_c   1.000
_cell.angle_alpha   90.00
_cell.angle_beta   90.00
_cell.angle_gamma   90.00
#
_symmetry.space_group_name_H-M   'P 1'
#
loop_
_entity.id
_entity.type
_entity.pdbx_description
1 polymer ?
#
loop_
_entity_poly.entity_id
_entity_poly.type
_entity_poly.pdbx_seq_one_letter_code
_entity_poly.pdbx_strand_id
1 'polypeptide(L)'
;MPGSLHHARQLGRLPYRGNDQQEHWEVDIIDGDMDVVSYSSWHELVEYCARLGVPVEVWPGFTREGIDVSLDRVDRMQGDLREALRRLTLAEVSGHVLLARIVGYLARGEKVFFC
;
A
#
# COMPACT_ATOMS: atom_id res chain seq x y z
N MET A 1 14.70 -3.68 -7.99
CA MET A 1 13.66 -3.25 -8.96
C MET A 1 12.88 -2.11 -8.33
N PRO A 2 12.43 -1.11 -9.11
CA PRO A 2 11.49 -0.12 -8.63
C PRO A 2 10.11 -0.76 -8.46
N GLY A 3 9.39 -0.39 -7.41
CA GLY A 3 7.96 -0.62 -7.24
C GLY A 3 7.24 0.72 -7.04
N SER A 4 5.95 0.66 -6.83
CA SER A 4 5.08 1.82 -6.69
C SER A 4 4.25 1.76 -5.42
N LEU A 5 4.41 2.76 -4.55
CA LEU A 5 3.50 2.99 -3.44
C LEU A 5 2.39 3.94 -3.91
N HIS A 6 1.22 3.38 -4.14
CA HIS A 6 0.03 4.12 -4.49
C HIS A 6 -0.66 4.63 -3.23
N HIS A 7 -1.16 5.87 -3.27
CA HIS A 7 -1.97 6.42 -2.20
C HIS A 7 -3.10 7.29 -2.74
N ALA A 8 -4.34 7.09 -2.24
CA ALA A 8 -5.51 7.83 -2.71
C ALA A 8 -6.67 7.75 -1.72
N ARG A 9 -7.54 8.76 -1.66
CA ARG A 9 -8.82 8.64 -0.92
C ARG A 9 -9.82 7.76 -1.67
N GLN A 10 -9.81 7.87 -3.00
CA GLN A 10 -10.70 7.14 -3.89
C GLN A 10 -9.87 6.37 -4.92
N LEU A 11 -10.18 5.08 -5.05
CA LEU A 11 -9.62 4.19 -6.05
C LEU A 11 -10.72 3.83 -7.04
N GLY A 12 -10.36 3.77 -8.32
CA GLY A 12 -11.21 3.34 -9.43
C GLY A 12 -10.74 2.00 -9.99
N ARG A 13 -11.44 1.54 -11.02
CA ARG A 13 -10.97 0.44 -11.86
C ARG A 13 -10.90 0.95 -13.29
N LEU A 14 -9.77 0.73 -13.94
CA LEU A 14 -9.61 0.97 -15.37
C LEU A 14 -9.65 -0.38 -16.09
N PRO A 15 -10.71 -0.69 -16.86
CA PRO A 15 -10.72 -1.87 -17.70
C PRO A 15 -9.66 -1.73 -18.79
N TYR A 16 -8.90 -2.80 -19.02
CA TYR A 16 -8.05 -2.91 -20.20
C TYR A 16 -8.13 -4.33 -20.77
N ARG A 17 -7.76 -4.46 -22.04
CA ARG A 17 -7.67 -5.77 -22.69
C ARG A 17 -6.22 -6.23 -22.68
N GLY A 18 -5.96 -7.35 -22.03
CA GLY A 18 -4.64 -7.95 -21.94
C GLY A 18 -4.18 -8.58 -23.26
N ASN A 19 -2.91 -8.99 -23.30
CA ASN A 19 -2.35 -9.71 -24.46
C ASN A 19 -3.02 -11.07 -24.71
N ASP A 20 -3.68 -11.62 -23.71
CA ASP A 20 -4.50 -12.83 -23.78
C ASP A 20 -5.93 -12.58 -24.31
N GLN A 21 -6.22 -11.34 -24.72
CA GLN A 21 -7.54 -10.87 -25.19
C GLN A 21 -8.66 -10.90 -24.15
N GLN A 22 -8.34 -11.19 -22.88
CA GLN A 22 -9.30 -11.14 -21.78
C GLN A 22 -9.39 -9.72 -21.21
N GLU A 23 -10.49 -9.43 -20.54
CA GLU A 23 -10.67 -8.18 -19.80
C GLU A 23 -9.99 -8.29 -18.43
N HIS A 24 -9.10 -7.35 -18.16
CA HIS A 24 -8.39 -7.18 -16.90
C HIS A 24 -8.72 -5.81 -16.32
N TRP A 25 -8.43 -5.62 -15.05
CA TRP A 25 -8.74 -4.42 -14.28
C TRP A 25 -7.49 -3.94 -13.55
N GLU A 26 -7.06 -2.74 -13.89
CA GLU A 26 -6.05 -2.04 -13.09
C GLU A 26 -6.72 -1.15 -12.05
N VAL A 27 -6.05 -1.00 -10.91
CA VAL A 27 -6.45 -0.01 -9.90
C VAL A 27 -6.10 1.37 -10.42
N ASP A 28 -7.12 2.22 -10.57
CA ASP A 28 -6.95 3.61 -10.99
C ASP A 28 -6.91 4.53 -9.75
N ILE A 29 -6.06 5.56 -9.78
CA ILE A 29 -5.96 6.56 -8.72
C ILE A 29 -6.79 7.78 -9.13
N ILE A 30 -7.94 7.99 -8.48
CA ILE A 30 -8.85 9.10 -8.81
C ILE A 30 -8.44 10.39 -8.09
N ASP A 31 -8.11 10.31 -6.80
CA ASP A 31 -7.71 11.44 -5.94
C ASP A 31 -6.53 11.03 -5.06
N GLY A 32 -5.32 11.12 -5.62
CA GLY A 32 -4.10 10.60 -5.02
C GLY A 32 -2.89 10.71 -5.96
N ASP A 33 -1.81 10.02 -5.59
CA ASP A 33 -0.59 9.95 -6.40
C ASP A 33 0.14 8.61 -6.16
N MET A 34 1.32 8.48 -6.76
CA MET A 34 2.19 7.31 -6.65
C MET A 34 3.61 7.75 -6.32
N ASP A 35 4.17 7.14 -5.28
CA ASP A 35 5.58 7.26 -4.94
C ASP A 35 6.38 6.11 -5.55
N VAL A 36 7.52 6.45 -6.18
CA VAL A 36 8.49 5.44 -6.58
C VAL A 36 9.25 4.95 -5.35
N VAL A 37 9.05 3.68 -5.00
CA VAL A 37 9.65 3.04 -3.82
C VAL A 37 10.29 1.73 -4.25
N SER A 38 11.54 1.48 -3.87
CA SER A 38 12.18 0.21 -4.24
C SER A 38 11.57 -0.95 -3.46
N TYR A 39 11.53 -2.15 -4.08
CA TYR A 39 11.11 -3.36 -3.36
C TYR A 39 11.93 -3.60 -2.08
N SER A 40 13.23 -3.30 -2.09
CA SER A 40 14.08 -3.40 -0.89
C SER A 40 13.63 -2.45 0.21
N SER A 41 13.34 -1.18 -0.11
CA SER A 41 12.84 -0.21 0.88
C SER A 41 11.47 -0.59 1.43
N TRP A 42 10.61 -1.19 0.61
CA TRP A 42 9.34 -1.75 1.07
C TRP A 42 9.54 -2.93 2.04
N HIS A 43 10.40 -3.89 1.69
CA HIS A 43 10.70 -5.01 2.58
C HIS A 43 11.34 -4.55 3.90
N GLU A 44 12.30 -3.63 3.84
CA GLU A 44 12.94 -3.04 5.03
C GLU A 44 11.93 -2.35 5.94
N LEU A 45 10.95 -1.62 5.39
CA LEU A 45 9.85 -1.03 6.16
C LEU A 45 9.03 -2.11 6.87
N VAL A 46 8.63 -3.15 6.14
CA VAL A 46 7.80 -4.23 6.67
C VAL A 46 8.54 -4.97 7.79
N GLU A 47 9.82 -5.29 7.60
CA GLU A 47 10.67 -5.89 8.62
C GLU A 47 10.88 -4.98 9.83
N TYR A 48 11.08 -3.69 9.61
CA TYR A 48 11.17 -2.69 10.66
C TYR A 48 9.90 -2.68 11.52
N CYS A 49 8.73 -2.63 10.90
CA CYS A 49 7.45 -2.61 11.61
C CYS A 49 7.12 -3.95 12.28
N ALA A 50 7.54 -5.07 11.69
CA ALA A 50 7.42 -6.39 12.31
C ALA A 50 8.18 -6.47 13.64
N ARG A 51 9.37 -5.87 13.73
CA ARG A 51 10.11 -5.74 15.01
C ARG A 51 9.39 -4.89 16.05
N LEU A 52 8.50 -3.99 15.62
CA LEU A 52 7.63 -3.18 16.48
C LEU A 52 6.27 -3.86 16.77
N GLY A 53 6.08 -5.10 16.33
CA GLY A 53 4.85 -5.87 16.57
C GLY A 53 3.72 -5.65 15.57
N VAL A 54 3.98 -4.98 14.44
CA VAL A 54 3.01 -4.87 13.34
C VAL A 54 3.06 -6.15 12.49
N PRO A 55 1.96 -6.89 12.35
CA PRO A 55 1.97 -8.13 11.56
C PRO A 55 2.33 -7.89 10.09
N VAL A 56 3.00 -8.84 9.45
CA VAL A 56 3.43 -8.68 8.04
C VAL A 56 2.23 -8.72 7.10
N GLU A 57 1.22 -9.51 7.44
CA GLU A 57 0.01 -9.75 6.65
C GLU A 57 -0.91 -8.53 6.51
N VAL A 58 -0.79 -7.51 7.36
CA VAL A 58 -1.60 -6.29 7.25
C VAL A 58 -1.05 -5.32 6.21
N TRP A 59 0.16 -5.55 5.70
CA TRP A 59 0.79 -4.67 4.72
C TRP A 59 0.23 -4.93 3.31
N PRO A 60 -0.35 -3.92 2.65
CA PRO A 60 -1.00 -4.06 1.33
C PRO A 60 0.04 -4.11 0.19
N GLY A 61 0.88 -5.14 0.17
CA GLY A 61 1.87 -5.40 -0.88
C GLY A 61 1.40 -6.46 -1.90
N PHE A 62 1.51 -6.15 -3.20
CA PHE A 62 1.00 -6.96 -4.31
C PHE A 62 2.11 -7.28 -5.33
N THR A 63 3.17 -7.93 -4.88
CA THR A 63 4.47 -8.04 -5.59
C THR A 63 4.63 -9.25 -6.52
N ARG A 64 3.61 -10.11 -6.67
CA ARG A 64 3.73 -11.37 -7.42
C ARG A 64 2.60 -11.48 -8.43
N GLU A 65 2.92 -11.16 -9.69
CA GLU A 65 2.24 -11.62 -10.91
C GLU A 65 0.93 -10.88 -11.29
N GLY A 66 1.06 -9.73 -11.97
CA GLY A 66 0.07 -9.22 -12.94
C GLY A 66 -1.38 -9.05 -12.45
N ILE A 67 -1.58 -8.53 -11.24
CA ILE A 67 -2.81 -8.80 -10.49
C ILE A 67 -3.91 -7.76 -10.75
N ASP A 68 -5.07 -8.27 -11.16
CA ASP A 68 -6.40 -7.72 -10.88
C ASP A 68 -6.63 -7.61 -9.36
N VAL A 69 -5.98 -6.65 -8.70
CA VAL A 69 -6.18 -6.46 -7.26
C VAL A 69 -7.58 -5.88 -7.06
N SER A 70 -8.48 -6.66 -6.46
CA SER A 70 -9.82 -6.16 -6.19
C SER A 70 -9.77 -5.01 -5.18
N LEU A 71 -10.50 -3.93 -5.47
CA LEU A 71 -10.61 -2.77 -4.57
C LEU A 71 -11.10 -3.19 -3.17
N ASP A 72 -11.98 -4.20 -3.08
CA ASP A 72 -12.47 -4.74 -1.80
C ASP A 72 -11.35 -5.37 -0.97
N ARG A 73 -10.33 -5.95 -1.61
CA ARG A 73 -9.16 -6.46 -0.92
C ARG A 73 -8.30 -5.32 -0.40
N VAL A 74 -8.02 -4.31 -1.23
CA VAL A 74 -7.27 -3.12 -0.82
C VAL A 74 -7.96 -2.48 0.39
N ASP A 75 -9.28 -2.29 0.31
CA ASP A 75 -10.09 -1.63 1.33
C ASP A 75 -10.08 -2.36 2.67
N ARG A 76 -10.23 -3.68 2.67
CA ARG A 76 -10.16 -4.48 3.90
C ARG A 76 -8.79 -4.35 4.58
N MET A 77 -7.71 -4.43 3.81
CA MET A 77 -6.35 -4.31 4.37
C MET A 77 -6.07 -2.93 4.97
N GLN A 78 -6.77 -1.86 4.53
CA GLN A 78 -6.58 -0.53 5.12
C GLN A 78 -7.08 -0.44 6.56
N GLY A 79 -8.11 -1.21 6.92
CA GLY A 79 -8.63 -1.25 8.30
C GLY A 79 -7.57 -1.82 9.25
N ASP A 80 -7.10 -3.02 8.91
CA ASP A 80 -6.12 -3.77 9.70
C ASP A 80 -4.79 -3.01 9.80
N LEU A 81 -4.33 -2.42 8.70
CA LEU A 81 -3.12 -1.60 8.69
C LEU A 81 -3.25 -0.39 9.63
N ARG A 82 -4.36 0.35 9.55
CA ARG A 82 -4.58 1.52 10.43
C ARG A 82 -4.66 1.11 11.89
N GLU A 83 -5.31 -0.01 12.21
CA GLU A 83 -5.37 -0.49 13.59
C GLU A 83 -3.98 -0.87 14.11
N ALA A 84 -3.19 -1.59 13.31
CA ALA A 84 -1.85 -1.99 13.71
C ALA A 84 -0.93 -0.79 13.91
N LEU A 85 -0.96 0.20 13.02
CA LEU A 85 -0.11 1.39 13.09
C LEU A 85 -0.49 2.35 14.23
N ARG A 86 -1.75 2.34 14.70
CA ARG A 86 -2.18 3.16 15.86
C ARG A 86 -1.49 2.78 17.17
N ARG A 87 -0.90 1.58 17.25
CA ARG A 87 -0.20 1.10 18.45
C ARG A 87 1.23 1.62 18.53
N LEU A 88 1.76 2.18 17.44
CA LEU A 88 3.09 2.76 17.39
C LEU A 88 3.09 4.16 17.99
N THR A 89 4.18 4.48 18.68
CA THR A 89 4.46 5.82 19.19
C THR A 89 4.89 6.75 18.06
N LEU A 90 4.78 8.06 18.30
CA LEU A 90 5.28 9.06 17.36
C LEU A 90 6.78 8.90 17.10
N ALA A 91 7.56 8.53 18.13
CA ALA A 91 9.01 8.33 18.00
C ALA A 91 9.33 7.18 17.03
N GLU A 92 8.64 6.04 17.16
CA GLU A 92 8.78 4.89 16.26
C GLU A 92 8.38 5.25 14.82
N VAL A 93 7.26 5.95 14.63
CA VAL A 93 6.82 6.39 13.31
C VAL A 93 7.84 7.34 12.66
N SER A 94 8.32 8.32 13.42
CA SER A 94 9.29 9.31 12.92
C SER A 94 10.69 8.73 12.66
N GLY A 95 11.00 7.57 13.25
CA GLY A 95 12.28 6.87 13.08
C GLY A 95 12.46 6.23 11.70
N HIS A 96 11.42 6.14 10.88
CA HIS A 96 11.49 5.56 9.53
C HIS A 96 10.75 6.42 8.51
N VAL A 97 11.47 7.02 7.56
CA VAL A 97 10.93 8.02 6.62
C VAL A 97 9.72 7.51 5.84
N LEU A 98 9.80 6.29 5.29
CA LEU A 98 8.69 5.72 4.53
C LEU A 98 7.46 5.43 5.39
N LEU A 99 7.66 5.06 6.67
CA LEU A 99 6.58 4.81 7.60
C LEU A 99 5.86 6.12 7.93
N ALA A 100 6.62 7.17 8.22
CA ALA A 100 6.08 8.51 8.47
C ALA A 100 5.24 9.02 7.29
N ARG A 101 5.68 8.79 6.05
CA ARG A 101 4.91 9.12 4.84
C ARG A 101 3.58 8.37 4.78
N ILE A 102 3.62 7.03 4.93
CA ILE A 102 2.43 6.18 4.91
C ILE A 102 1.43 6.57 6.00
N VAL A 103 1.90 6.77 7.24
CA VAL A 103 1.05 7.25 8.34
C VAL A 103 0.44 8.62 8.01
N GLY A 104 1.21 9.51 7.40
CA GLY A 104 0.71 10.80 6.91
C GLY A 104 -0.40 10.66 5.88
N TYR A 105 -0.30 9.71 4.95
CA TYR A 105 -1.32 9.44 3.93
C TYR A 105 -2.59 8.91 4.59
N LEU A 106 -2.45 7.89 5.44
CA LEU A 106 -3.56 7.29 6.19
C LEU A 106 -4.28 8.30 7.09
N ALA A 107 -3.54 9.23 7.71
CA ALA A 107 -4.10 10.29 8.55
C ALA A 107 -4.97 11.29 7.76
N ARG A 108 -4.70 11.48 6.46
CA ARG A 108 -5.53 12.29 5.54
C ARG A 108 -6.74 11.54 4.98
N GLY A 109 -6.99 10.32 5.47
CA GLY A 109 -8.06 9.44 5.01
C GLY A 109 -7.72 8.68 3.73
N GLU A 110 -6.48 8.74 3.26
CA GLU A 110 -6.06 8.00 2.07
C GLU A 110 -5.90 6.50 2.40
N LYS A 111 -6.01 5.69 1.36
CA LYS A 111 -5.68 4.27 1.31
C LYS A 111 -4.30 4.17 0.69
N VAL A 112 -3.53 3.14 1.07
CA VAL A 112 -2.20 2.88 0.50
C VAL A 112 -2.09 1.44 0.02
N PHE A 113 -1.34 1.21 -1.05
CA PHE A 113 -0.89 -0.12 -1.43
C PHE A 113 0.41 -0.04 -2.23
N PHE A 114 1.20 -1.12 -2.16
CA PHE A 114 2.48 -1.23 -2.85
C PHE A 114 2.41 -2.30 -3.93
N CYS A 115 2.87 -1.98 -5.13
CA CYS A 115 2.99 -2.90 -6.26
C CYS A 115 4.45 -3.05 -6.68
#